data_AF-A0A1G3AKH9-F1
#
_entry.id   AF-A0A1G3AKH9-F1
#
_cell.length_a   1.000
_cell.length_b   1.000
_cell.length_c   1.000
_cell.angle_alpha   90.00
_cell.angle_beta   90.00
_cell.angle_gamma   90.00
#
_symmetry.space_group_name_H-M   'P 1'
#
loop_
_entity.id
_entity.type
_entity.pdbx_description
1 polymer ?
#
loop_
_entity_poly.entity_id
_entity_poly.type
_entity_poly.pdbx_seq_one_letter_code
_entity_poly.pdbx_strand_id
1 'polypeptide(L)'
;MTKKRKRRQKEKRAKRSIEGLALRRVPDENVFELVHSPCMTERAEDLEEVYAMLDAGEVNLALIELRWLLEECKELLEAHKLLGEIAFADGDLTLARSHFGRAYELGLKAFPKGGPPGPLPYARSPNRAFFEAGRGLARCLAGLGESKLAAEVVGQLLALDPGDPLAVKHLLGRT
;
A
#
# COMPACT_ATOMS: atom_id res chain seq x y z
N MET A 1 -8.05 -9.83 -32.77
CA MET A 1 -8.67 -8.76 -31.95
C MET A 1 -9.76 -9.37 -31.07
N THR A 2 -9.44 -9.65 -29.81
CA THR A 2 -10.19 -10.59 -28.96
C THR A 2 -11.20 -9.88 -28.04
N LYS A 3 -12.25 -10.63 -27.67
CA LYS A 3 -13.42 -10.25 -26.87
C LYS A 3 -13.14 -9.45 -25.57
N LYS A 4 -11.90 -9.42 -25.06
CA LYS A 4 -11.45 -8.71 -23.84
C LYS A 4 -11.81 -7.21 -23.88
N ARG A 5 -11.78 -6.57 -25.06
CA ARG A 5 -12.12 -5.14 -25.23
C ARG A 5 -13.61 -4.80 -25.08
N LYS A 6 -14.54 -5.75 -25.29
CA LYS A 6 -16.00 -5.50 -25.16
C LYS A 6 -16.51 -5.59 -23.71
N ARG A 7 -15.78 -6.23 -22.80
CA ARG A 7 -16.10 -6.24 -21.36
C ARG A 7 -15.85 -4.87 -20.71
N ARG A 8 -14.89 -4.10 -21.25
CA ARG A 8 -14.48 -2.76 -20.81
C ARG A 8 -15.53 -1.63 -20.96
N GLN A 9 -16.71 -1.89 -21.54
CA GLN A 9 -17.71 -0.83 -21.80
C GLN A 9 -19.03 -1.00 -21.04
N LYS A 10 -19.29 -2.13 -20.36
CA LYS A 10 -20.64 -2.47 -19.86
C LYS A 10 -20.91 -2.20 -18.38
N GLU A 11 -19.92 -2.01 -17.52
CA GLU A 11 -20.18 -1.75 -16.09
C GLU A 11 -19.83 -0.32 -15.68
N LYS A 12 -20.32 0.62 -16.50
CA LYS A 12 -20.62 2.01 -16.10
C LYS A 12 -21.72 2.03 -15.03
N ARG A 13 -21.38 1.63 -13.81
CA ARG A 13 -22.19 1.93 -12.62
C ARG A 13 -21.32 2.00 -11.37
N ALA A 14 -20.39 2.95 -11.38
CA ALA A 14 -19.79 3.48 -10.16
C ALA A 14 -20.90 4.17 -9.34
N LYS A 15 -21.68 3.37 -8.59
CA LYS A 15 -22.23 3.84 -7.32
C LYS A 15 -21.02 4.36 -6.55
N ARG A 16 -21.05 5.63 -6.09
CA ARG A 16 -20.03 6.17 -5.19
C ARG A 16 -19.87 5.19 -4.03
N SER A 17 -18.85 4.35 -4.12
CA SER A 17 -18.46 3.44 -3.07
C SER A 17 -18.09 4.29 -1.86
N ILE A 18 -18.34 3.81 -0.66
CA ILE A 18 -17.76 4.43 0.53
C ILE A 18 -16.25 4.34 0.34
N GLU A 19 -15.62 5.47 0.01
CA GLU A 19 -14.18 5.56 -0.22
C GLU A 19 -13.45 5.44 1.13
N GLY A 20 -12.28 4.81 1.13
CA GLY A 20 -11.40 4.76 2.29
C GLY A 20 -11.24 3.42 2.98
N LEU A 21 -10.18 3.33 3.77
CA LEU A 21 -9.89 2.20 4.65
C LEU A 21 -10.57 2.44 6.01
N ALA A 22 -11.01 1.35 6.63
CA ALA A 22 -11.43 1.35 8.03
C ALA A 22 -10.50 0.49 8.88
N LEU A 23 -10.57 0.65 10.19
CA LEU A 23 -9.87 -0.18 11.15
C LEU A 23 -10.87 -1.07 11.89
N ARG A 24 -10.59 -2.36 12.01
CA ARG A 24 -11.45 -3.31 12.73
C ARG A 24 -10.63 -4.15 13.69
N ARG A 25 -11.20 -4.43 14.87
CA ARG A 25 -10.67 -5.43 15.79
C ARG A 25 -11.00 -6.84 15.28
N VAL A 26 -10.01 -7.72 15.24
CA VAL A 26 -10.23 -9.13 14.88
C VAL A 26 -10.99 -9.83 16.02
N PRO A 27 -12.08 -10.57 15.73
CA PRO A 27 -12.81 -11.32 16.76
C PRO A 27 -11.89 -12.28 17.53
N ASP A 28 -12.11 -12.39 18.84
CA ASP A 28 -11.37 -13.29 19.74
C ASP A 28 -9.85 -13.05 19.84
N GLU A 29 -9.35 -11.97 19.22
CA GLU A 29 -7.96 -11.56 19.28
C GLU A 29 -7.83 -10.12 19.80
N ASN A 30 -6.68 -9.81 20.39
CA ASN A 30 -6.36 -8.44 20.80
C ASN A 30 -5.52 -7.73 19.73
N VAL A 31 -5.91 -7.88 18.47
CA VAL A 31 -5.22 -7.29 17.32
C VAL A 31 -6.22 -6.63 16.37
N PHE A 32 -5.72 -5.74 15.54
CA PHE A 32 -6.48 -5.01 14.55
C PHE A 32 -6.02 -5.33 13.13
N GLU A 33 -6.92 -5.08 12.19
CA GLU A 33 -6.62 -5.11 10.76
C GLU A 33 -7.33 -3.98 10.02
N LEU A 34 -6.73 -3.58 8.90
CA LEU A 34 -7.35 -2.70 7.93
C LEU A 34 -8.50 -3.42 7.23
N VAL A 35 -9.59 -2.71 7.02
CA VAL A 35 -10.74 -3.16 6.25
C VAL A 35 -10.78 -2.35 4.97
N HIS A 36 -10.61 -3.05 3.86
CA HIS A 36 -10.61 -2.48 2.52
C HIS A 36 -12.04 -2.20 2.09
N SER A 37 -12.26 -1.05 1.44
CA SER A 37 -13.60 -0.71 0.92
C SER A 37 -14.02 -1.65 -0.21
N PRO A 38 -15.32 -1.69 -0.57
CA PRO A 38 -15.79 -2.45 -1.72
C PRO A 38 -15.01 -2.15 -3.00
N CYS A 39 -14.71 -0.87 -3.25
CA CYS A 39 -13.90 -0.42 -4.38
C CYS A 39 -12.53 -1.11 -4.43
N MET A 40 -11.88 -1.31 -3.29
CA MET A 40 -10.59 -1.97 -3.22
C MET A 40 -10.71 -3.48 -3.37
N THR A 41 -11.68 -4.10 -2.70
CA THR A 41 -11.89 -5.56 -2.77
C THR A 41 -12.31 -6.01 -4.16
N GLU A 42 -13.06 -5.20 -4.89
CA GLU A 42 -13.46 -5.46 -6.28
C GLU A 42 -12.28 -5.50 -7.26
N ARG A 43 -11.10 -4.98 -6.87
CA ARG A 43 -9.87 -4.97 -7.69
C ARG A 43 -8.87 -6.06 -7.34
N ALA A 44 -9.23 -7.00 -6.49
CA ALA A 44 -8.35 -8.10 -6.13
C ALA A 44 -7.91 -8.91 -7.37
N GLU A 45 -8.84 -9.26 -8.26
CA GLU A 45 -8.53 -10.00 -9.50
C GLU A 45 -7.65 -9.17 -10.45
N ASP A 46 -7.92 -7.86 -10.59
CA ASP A 46 -7.10 -6.99 -11.42
C ASP A 46 -5.66 -6.85 -10.85
N LEU A 47 -5.52 -6.80 -9.52
CA LEU A 47 -4.21 -6.81 -8.86
C LEU A 47 -3.47 -8.13 -9.04
N GLU A 48 -4.16 -9.27 -9.05
CA GLU A 48 -3.56 -10.56 -9.41
C GLU A 48 -3.03 -10.56 -10.85
N GLU A 49 -3.74 -9.95 -11.81
CA GLU A 49 -3.23 -9.76 -13.17
C GLU A 49 -1.96 -8.88 -13.16
N VAL A 50 -1.92 -7.80 -12.36
CA VAL A 50 -0.71 -6.96 -12.20
C VAL A 50 0.46 -7.75 -11.64
N TYR A 51 0.25 -8.55 -10.60
CA TYR A 51 1.29 -9.40 -10.03
C TYR A 51 1.85 -10.37 -11.07
N ALA A 52 0.98 -11.02 -11.86
CA ALA A 52 1.41 -11.90 -12.95
C ALA A 52 2.25 -11.15 -14.02
N MET A 53 1.90 -9.90 -14.36
CA MET A 53 2.71 -9.08 -15.25
C MET A 53 4.09 -8.78 -14.66
N LEU A 54 4.17 -8.43 -13.37
CA LEU A 54 5.44 -8.15 -12.69
C LEU A 54 6.33 -9.40 -12.64
N ASP A 55 5.76 -10.56 -12.31
CA ASP A 55 6.47 -11.85 -12.29
C ASP A 55 7.00 -12.23 -13.69
N ALA A 56 6.28 -11.87 -14.75
CA ALA A 56 6.71 -12.06 -16.14
C ALA A 56 7.73 -11.00 -16.63
N GLY A 57 8.08 -10.01 -15.79
CA GLY A 57 8.95 -8.90 -16.17
C GLY A 57 8.29 -7.85 -17.08
N GLU A 58 6.97 -7.90 -17.24
CA GLU A 58 6.17 -6.99 -18.07
C GLU A 58 5.88 -5.66 -17.34
N VAL A 59 6.91 -5.03 -16.78
CA VAL A 59 6.80 -3.83 -15.91
C VAL A 59 6.04 -2.68 -16.57
N ASN A 60 6.24 -2.46 -17.88
CA ASN A 60 5.53 -1.40 -18.62
C ASN A 60 4.02 -1.63 -18.70
N LEU A 61 3.59 -2.89 -18.84
CA LEU A 61 2.16 -3.23 -18.85
C LEU A 61 1.58 -3.11 -17.43
N ALA A 62 2.30 -3.61 -16.42
CA ALA A 62 1.91 -3.45 -15.02
C ALA A 62 1.72 -1.97 -14.65
N LEU A 63 2.63 -1.08 -15.07
CA LEU A 63 2.52 0.36 -14.87
C LEU A 63 1.25 0.96 -15.51
N ILE A 64 0.88 0.53 -16.71
CA ILE A 64 -0.34 0.99 -17.38
C ILE A 64 -1.57 0.53 -16.60
N GLU A 65 -1.60 -0.74 -16.21
CA GLU A 65 -2.73 -1.33 -15.50
C GLU A 65 -2.90 -0.72 -14.10
N LEU A 66 -1.80 -0.52 -13.36
CA LEU A 66 -1.81 0.15 -12.05
C LEU A 66 -2.37 1.57 -12.12
N ARG A 67 -2.00 2.35 -13.16
CA ARG A 67 -2.56 3.69 -13.37
C ARG A 67 -4.05 3.62 -13.66
N TRP A 68 -4.48 2.67 -14.48
CA TRP A 68 -5.91 2.47 -14.77
C TRP A 68 -6.69 2.09 -13.50
N LEU A 69 -6.15 1.21 -12.65
CA LEU A 69 -6.75 0.87 -11.37
C LEU A 69 -6.91 2.08 -10.45
N LEU A 70 -5.92 2.98 -10.43
CA LEU A 70 -6.00 4.22 -9.63
C LEU A 70 -6.95 5.27 -10.21
N GLU A 71 -7.26 5.24 -11.51
CA GLU A 71 -8.32 6.07 -12.08
C GLU A 71 -9.69 5.65 -11.53
N GLU A 72 -9.91 4.34 -11.36
CA GLU A 72 -11.18 3.78 -10.87
C GLU A 72 -11.25 3.72 -9.33
N CYS A 73 -10.13 3.49 -8.66
CA CYS A 73 -10.03 3.41 -7.20
C CYS A 73 -8.78 4.15 -6.69
N LYS A 74 -8.89 5.47 -6.51
CA LYS A 74 -7.78 6.37 -6.15
C LYS A 74 -7.06 6.03 -4.84
N GLU A 75 -7.77 5.35 -3.94
CA GLU A 75 -7.28 4.96 -2.62
C GLU A 75 -6.86 3.49 -2.55
N LEU A 76 -6.69 2.82 -3.69
CA LEU A 76 -6.20 1.44 -3.74
C LEU A 76 -4.75 1.37 -3.24
N LEU A 77 -4.62 0.98 -1.97
CA LEU A 77 -3.37 1.03 -1.23
C LEU A 77 -2.28 0.17 -1.90
N GLU A 78 -2.65 -1.04 -2.32
CA GLU A 78 -1.74 -1.98 -3.01
C GLU A 78 -1.15 -1.38 -4.29
N ALA A 79 -1.97 -0.68 -5.09
CA ALA A 79 -1.51 -0.11 -6.35
C ALA A 79 -0.49 1.02 -6.14
N HIS A 80 -0.72 1.89 -5.15
CA HIS A 80 0.28 2.89 -4.76
C HIS A 80 1.56 2.23 -4.23
N LYS A 81 1.45 1.15 -3.44
CA LYS A 81 2.63 0.40 -2.97
C LYS A 81 3.46 -0.15 -4.14
N LEU A 82 2.81 -0.83 -5.10
CA LEU A 82 3.48 -1.40 -6.26
C LEU A 82 4.11 -0.34 -7.17
N LEU A 83 3.43 0.79 -7.41
CA LEU A 83 4.02 1.92 -8.15
C LEU A 83 5.26 2.49 -7.44
N GLY A 84 5.24 2.53 -6.10
CA GLY A 84 6.38 2.91 -5.29
C GLY A 84 7.55 1.94 -5.45
N GLU A 85 7.30 0.63 -5.44
CA GLU A 85 8.32 -0.40 -5.65
C GLU A 85 8.96 -0.32 -7.03
N ILE A 86 8.16 -0.11 -8.08
CA ILE A 86 8.65 0.04 -9.45
C ILE A 86 9.54 1.29 -9.57
N ALA A 87 9.07 2.44 -9.08
CA ALA A 87 9.85 3.68 -9.11
C ALA A 87 11.15 3.56 -8.29
N PHE A 88 11.09 2.88 -7.14
CA PHE A 88 12.27 2.65 -6.30
C PHE A 88 13.31 1.77 -7.01
N ALA A 89 12.86 0.71 -7.68
CA ALA A 89 13.73 -0.16 -8.46
C ALA A 89 14.40 0.56 -9.64
N ASP A 90 13.71 1.56 -10.22
CA ASP A 90 14.24 2.43 -11.28
C ASP A 90 15.17 3.55 -10.76
N GLY A 91 15.35 3.65 -9.43
CA GLY A 91 16.18 4.67 -8.80
C GLY A 91 15.52 6.04 -8.65
N ASP A 92 14.26 6.20 -9.06
CA ASP A 92 13.50 7.43 -8.84
C ASP A 92 12.94 7.48 -7.40
N LEU A 93 13.81 7.83 -6.46
CA LEU A 93 13.46 7.94 -5.05
C LEU A 93 12.37 8.99 -4.77
N THR A 94 12.25 10.02 -5.60
CA THR A 94 11.25 11.08 -5.42
C THR A 94 9.86 10.57 -5.77
N LEU A 95 9.73 9.92 -6.93
CA LEU A 95 8.47 9.30 -7.34
C LEU A 95 8.09 8.14 -6.41
N ALA A 96 9.06 7.31 -6.02
CA ALA A 96 8.85 6.24 -5.07
C ALA A 96 8.34 6.77 -3.72
N ARG A 97 8.97 7.83 -3.17
CA ARG A 97 8.52 8.51 -1.95
C ARG A 97 7.06 8.97 -2.07
N SER A 98 6.68 9.55 -3.20
CA SER A 98 5.30 10.03 -3.43
C SER A 98 4.29 8.89 -3.34
N HIS A 99 4.53 7.78 -4.05
CA HIS A 99 3.63 6.63 -4.07
C HIS A 99 3.58 5.88 -2.73
N PHE A 100 4.74 5.58 -2.13
CA PHE A 100 4.77 4.97 -0.80
C PHE A 100 4.16 5.87 0.26
N GLY A 101 4.43 7.18 0.22
CA GLY A 101 3.82 8.18 1.09
C GLY A 101 2.30 8.16 1.00
N ARG A 102 1.76 8.13 -0.23
CA ARG A 102 0.32 8.06 -0.44
C ARG A 102 -0.30 6.79 0.15
N ALA A 103 0.29 5.61 -0.11
CA ALA A 103 -0.20 4.35 0.47
C ALA A 103 -0.15 4.36 2.00
N TYR A 104 0.95 4.86 2.57
CA TYR A 104 1.13 4.98 4.02
C TYR A 104 0.10 5.92 4.66
N GLU A 105 -0.10 7.11 4.08
CA GLU A 105 -1.11 8.08 4.53
C GLU A 105 -2.53 7.52 4.50
N LEU A 106 -2.88 6.72 3.49
CA LEU A 106 -4.19 6.06 3.40
C LEU A 106 -4.42 5.11 4.57
N GLY A 107 -3.43 4.32 4.95
CA GLY A 107 -3.52 3.46 6.13
C GLY A 107 -3.63 4.26 7.43
N LEU A 108 -2.84 5.33 7.58
CA LEU A 108 -2.93 6.20 8.77
C LEU A 108 -4.29 6.86 8.93
N LYS A 109 -4.96 7.24 7.83
CA LYS A 109 -6.31 7.83 7.85
C LYS A 109 -7.38 6.90 8.40
N ALA A 110 -7.15 5.59 8.38
CA ALA A 110 -8.08 4.61 8.96
C ALA A 110 -8.03 4.58 10.49
N PHE A 111 -6.98 5.15 11.10
CA PHE A 111 -6.80 5.08 12.55
C PHE A 111 -7.58 6.17 13.28
N PRO A 112 -8.08 5.89 14.49
CA PRO A 112 -8.63 6.93 15.34
C PRO A 112 -7.51 7.88 15.79
N LYS A 113 -7.90 9.05 16.32
CA LYS A 113 -6.94 9.99 16.91
C LYS A 113 -6.13 9.28 18.02
N GLY A 114 -4.81 9.33 17.91
CA GLY A 114 -3.90 8.64 18.83
C GLY A 114 -3.46 7.25 18.40
N GLY A 115 -3.92 6.75 17.24
CA GLY A 115 -3.54 5.44 16.70
C GLY A 115 -4.49 4.31 17.13
N PRO A 116 -4.28 3.08 16.61
CA PRO A 116 -5.15 1.95 16.94
C PRO A 116 -5.09 1.61 18.44
N PRO A 117 -6.20 1.17 19.06
CA PRO A 117 -6.22 0.79 20.49
C PRO A 117 -5.40 -0.46 20.85
N GLY A 118 -4.77 -1.11 19.88
CA GLY A 118 -3.95 -2.30 20.05
C GLY A 118 -3.08 -2.56 18.82
N PRO A 119 -2.30 -3.66 18.83
CA PRO A 119 -1.39 -4.00 17.73
C PRO A 119 -2.10 -4.14 16.39
N LEU A 120 -1.38 -3.79 15.32
CA LEU A 120 -1.78 -3.97 13.93
C LEU A 120 -0.73 -4.87 13.24
N PRO A 121 -0.82 -6.20 13.35
CA PRO A 121 0.26 -7.08 12.90
C PRO A 121 0.41 -7.09 11.38
N TYR A 122 1.64 -7.02 10.86
CA TYR A 122 1.96 -7.18 9.45
C TYR A 122 1.51 -8.53 8.88
N ALA A 123 1.57 -9.59 9.71
CA ALA A 123 1.23 -10.95 9.28
C ALA A 123 -0.19 -11.08 8.69
N ARG A 124 -1.10 -10.16 9.06
CA ARG A 124 -2.46 -10.06 8.53
C ARG A 124 -2.43 -9.49 7.11
N SER A 125 -2.95 -10.25 6.16
CA SER A 125 -2.95 -9.87 4.74
C SER A 125 -3.42 -8.42 4.48
N PRO A 126 -4.55 -7.94 5.05
CA PRO A 126 -5.03 -6.58 4.79
C PRO A 126 -4.09 -5.45 5.25
N ASN A 127 -3.15 -5.76 6.17
CA ASN A 127 -2.20 -4.80 6.71
C ASN A 127 -0.90 -4.72 5.88
N ARG A 128 -0.59 -5.74 5.08
CA ARG A 128 0.75 -5.92 4.49
C ARG A 128 1.21 -4.73 3.68
N ALA A 129 0.40 -4.29 2.72
CA ALA A 129 0.80 -3.21 1.84
C ALA A 129 0.95 -1.87 2.56
N PHE A 130 0.25 -1.65 3.69
CA PHE A 130 0.49 -0.46 4.52
C PHE A 130 1.90 -0.48 5.13
N PHE A 131 2.30 -1.62 5.70
CA PHE A 131 3.62 -1.80 6.28
C PHE A 131 4.74 -1.80 5.23
N GLU A 132 4.53 -2.48 4.10
CA GLU A 132 5.47 -2.50 2.99
C GLU A 132 5.65 -1.10 2.39
N ALA A 133 4.56 -0.34 2.23
CA ALA A 133 4.64 1.05 1.83
C ALA A 133 5.38 1.92 2.85
N GLY A 134 5.10 1.75 4.15
CA GLY A 134 5.83 2.47 5.21
C GLY A 134 7.33 2.15 5.18
N ARG A 135 7.70 0.88 4.99
CA ARG A 135 9.11 0.46 4.82
C ARG A 135 9.74 1.10 3.59
N GLY A 136 9.05 1.07 2.45
CA GLY A 136 9.48 1.71 1.21
C GLY A 136 9.68 3.21 1.39
N LEU A 137 8.72 3.88 2.03
CA LEU A 137 8.78 5.30 2.36
C LEU A 137 10.01 5.62 3.22
N ALA A 138 10.24 4.87 4.30
CA ALA A 138 11.40 5.07 5.17
C ALA A 138 12.73 4.93 4.39
N ARG A 139 12.83 3.96 3.47
CA ARG A 139 14.01 3.80 2.60
C ARG A 139 14.20 5.00 1.66
N CYS A 140 13.12 5.47 1.02
CA CYS A 140 13.19 6.65 0.17
C CYS A 140 13.63 7.89 0.95
N LEU A 141 13.02 8.13 2.12
CA LEU A 141 13.35 9.26 2.99
C LEU A 141 14.82 9.22 3.42
N ALA A 142 15.32 8.06 3.84
CA ALA A 142 16.73 7.89 4.18
C ALA A 142 17.65 8.15 2.98
N GLY A 143 17.33 7.60 1.80
CA GLY A 143 18.08 7.82 0.57
C GLY A 143 18.07 9.27 0.07
N LEU A 144 17.04 10.04 0.42
CA LEU A 144 16.91 11.47 0.12
C LEU A 144 17.54 12.37 1.22
N GLY A 145 18.14 11.80 2.27
CA GLY A 145 18.72 12.54 3.38
C GLY A 145 17.71 13.03 4.43
N GLU A 146 16.43 12.70 4.31
CA GLU A 146 15.35 13.04 5.24
C GLU A 146 15.33 12.09 6.47
N SER A 147 16.50 11.89 7.10
CA SER A 147 16.72 10.85 8.12
C SER A 147 15.79 10.93 9.33
N LYS A 148 15.42 12.16 9.75
CA LYS A 148 14.49 12.36 10.86
C LYS A 148 13.09 11.81 10.51
N LEU A 149 12.59 12.12 9.32
CA LEU A 149 11.29 11.64 8.87
C LEU A 149 11.32 10.12 8.64
N ALA A 150 12.43 9.58 8.12
CA ALA A 150 12.62 8.14 8.01
C ALA A 150 12.50 7.46 9.39
N ALA A 151 13.14 8.04 10.42
CA ALA A 151 13.08 7.54 11.79
C ALA A 151 11.67 7.60 12.39
N GLU A 152 10.91 8.65 12.11
CA GLU A 152 9.51 8.78 12.53
C GLU A 152 8.63 7.69 11.92
N VAL A 153 8.78 7.42 10.61
CA VAL A 153 8.04 6.33 9.92
C VAL A 153 8.41 4.98 10.52
N VAL A 154 9.71 4.69 10.71
CA VAL A 154 10.16 3.44 11.35
C VAL A 154 9.60 3.29 12.76
N GLY A 155 9.66 4.34 13.57
CA GLY A 155 9.12 4.34 14.93
C GLY A 155 7.62 4.03 14.96
N GLN A 156 6.85 4.61 14.02
CA GLN A 156 5.43 4.34 13.90
C GLN A 156 5.15 2.89 13.49
N LEU A 157 5.87 2.33 12.52
CA LEU A 157 5.70 0.93 12.12
C LEU A 157 6.00 -0.04 13.28
N LEU A 158 7.04 0.24 14.06
CA LEU A 158 7.41 -0.58 15.23
C LEU A 158 6.42 -0.45 16.39
N ALA A 159 5.78 0.72 16.55
CA ALA A 159 4.71 0.89 17.52
C ALA A 159 3.46 0.07 17.14
N LEU A 160 3.20 -0.09 15.84
CA LEU A 160 2.06 -0.86 15.31
C LEU A 160 2.31 -2.37 15.33
N ASP A 161 3.51 -2.80 14.96
CA ASP A 161 3.96 -4.20 15.03
C ASP A 161 5.38 -4.30 15.64
N PRO A 162 5.48 -4.48 16.97
CA PRO A 162 6.76 -4.58 17.67
C PRO A 162 7.63 -5.78 17.27
N GLY A 163 7.02 -6.79 16.64
CA GLY A 163 7.71 -7.99 16.16
C GLY A 163 8.71 -7.71 15.03
N ASP A 164 8.65 -6.52 14.44
CA ASP A 164 9.52 -6.06 13.36
C ASP A 164 9.70 -7.09 12.22
N PRO A 165 8.61 -7.65 11.65
CA PRO A 165 8.69 -8.70 10.65
C PRO A 165 9.32 -8.23 9.32
N LEU A 166 9.40 -6.91 9.13
CA LEU A 166 10.01 -6.27 7.97
C LEU A 166 11.44 -5.77 8.24
N ALA A 167 11.99 -6.04 9.43
CA ALA A 167 13.33 -5.65 9.86
C ALA A 167 13.61 -4.13 9.69
N VAL A 168 12.59 -3.29 9.92
CA VAL A 168 12.65 -1.84 9.71
C VAL A 168 13.60 -1.14 10.67
N LYS A 169 13.92 -1.74 11.83
CA LYS A 169 14.93 -1.21 12.77
C LYS A 169 16.30 -1.02 12.11
N HIS A 170 16.63 -1.86 11.13
CA HIS A 170 17.94 -1.83 10.48
C HIS A 170 18.04 -0.80 9.34
N LEU A 171 16.93 -0.19 8.92
CA LEU A 171 16.90 0.71 7.76
C LEU A 171 17.62 2.03 7.99
N LEU A 172 17.73 2.47 9.25
CA LEU A 172 18.28 3.78 9.56
C LEU A 172 19.81 3.79 9.70
N GLY A 173 20.47 2.62 9.64
CA GLY A 173 21.89 2.49 9.96
C GLY A 173 22.19 2.91 11.41
N ARG A 174 23.31 2.44 11.96
CA ARG A 174 23.78 2.99 13.24
C ARG A 174 24.22 4.43 12.95
N THR A 175 23.63 5.39 13.67
CA THR A 175 24.23 6.71 13.85
C THR A 175 25.61 6.57 14.47
#